data_AF-A0AAN8EN22-F1
#
_entry.id   AF-A0AAN8EN22-F1
#
_cell.length_a   1.000
_cell.length_b   1.000
_cell.length_c   1.000
_cell.angle_alpha   90.00
_cell.angle_beta   90.00
_cell.angle_gamma   90.00
#
_symmetry.space_group_name_H-M   'P 1'
#
loop_
_entity.id
_entity.type
_entity.pdbx_description
1 polymer ?
#
loop_
_entity_poly.entity_id
_entity_poly.type
_entity_poly.pdbx_seq_one_letter_code
_entity_poly.pdbx_strand_id
1 'polypeptide(L)'
;MTGDDVITIIDLDDDFDGEALDICLESTKQDVANLQESYRKCKNKVKQEIGRLHESRDKYRREYVRELAQRQKDKDSWLQKSAGQSSVIRDLKREKAVLSASNKQLRLELKAIKQRLDRMGHLICDICMEKEKCTVTKCGHGFCSDCLNEVIHYAADEVTCPTCRKELDQEKDLWPIYLTEE
;
A
#
# COMPACT_ATOMS: atom_id res chain seq x y z
N MET A 1 45.40 67.90 58.84
CA MET A 1 44.82 66.82 59.67
C MET A 1 45.44 65.51 59.16
N THR A 2 46.76 65.32 59.14
CA THR A 2 47.73 65.16 60.26
C THR A 2 47.26 64.13 61.27
N GLY A 3 47.42 62.86 60.90
CA GLY A 3 47.48 61.72 61.80
C GLY A 3 48.77 60.98 61.47
N ASP A 4 49.88 61.48 61.99
CA ASP A 4 51.17 60.80 61.95
C ASP A 4 51.09 59.63 62.94
N ASP A 5 50.82 58.44 62.41
CA ASP A 5 50.99 57.21 63.18
C ASP A 5 52.49 56.94 63.31
N VAL A 6 53.03 57.40 64.44
CA VAL A 6 54.38 57.13 64.92
C VAL A 6 54.56 55.61 65.00
N ILE A 7 55.29 55.06 64.03
CA ILE A 7 55.81 53.70 64.11
C ILE A 7 56.85 53.70 65.23
N THR A 8 56.44 53.28 66.43
CA THR A 8 57.36 52.88 67.50
C THR A 8 58.19 51.72 66.98
N ILE A 9 59.45 52.00 66.64
CA ILE A 9 60.50 50.99 66.51
C ILE A 9 60.73 50.47 67.93
N ILE A 10 60.16 49.30 68.21
CA ILE A 10 60.51 48.53 69.39
C ILE A 10 61.89 47.94 69.08
N ASP A 11 62.91 48.39 69.81
CA ASP A 11 64.20 47.71 69.89
C ASP A 11 63.95 46.32 70.51
N LEU A 12 63.71 45.33 69.64
CA LEU A 12 63.72 43.91 70.00
C LEU A 12 65.14 43.39 69.78
N ASP A 13 66.03 43.71 70.72
CA ASP A 13 67.17 42.84 71.02
C ASP A 13 66.64 41.62 71.80
N ASP A 14 65.80 40.83 71.16
CA ASP A 14 65.42 39.50 71.63
C ASP A 14 66.31 38.50 70.87
N ASP A 15 67.17 37.82 71.63
CA ASP A 15 67.88 36.62 71.22
C ASP A 15 66.89 35.65 70.57
N PHE A 16 66.81 35.67 69.24
CA PHE A 16 65.94 34.78 68.49
C PHE A 16 66.66 33.45 68.34
N ASP A 17 66.35 32.54 69.26
CA ASP A 17 66.86 31.17 69.31
C ASP A 17 66.79 30.52 67.90
N GLY A 18 67.93 30.19 67.32
CA GLY A 18 68.02 29.55 66.00
C GLY A 18 67.24 28.22 65.88
N GLU A 19 66.82 27.63 66.99
CA GLU A 19 65.95 26.46 67.05
C GLU A 19 64.51 26.73 66.55
N ALA A 20 63.95 27.92 66.78
CA ALA A 20 62.59 28.24 66.32
C ALA A 20 62.50 28.38 64.78
N LEU A 21 63.60 28.82 64.14
CA LEU A 21 63.72 28.95 62.70
C LEU A 21 63.90 27.58 62.02
N ASP A 22 64.62 26.66 62.66
CA ASP A 22 64.88 25.31 62.13
C ASP A 22 63.63 24.41 62.20
N ILE A 23 62.82 24.54 63.26
CA ILE A 23 61.50 23.89 63.37
C ILE A 23 60.55 24.37 62.25
N CYS A 24 60.56 25.67 61.92
CA CYS A 24 59.77 26.21 60.81
C CYS A 24 60.22 25.69 59.43
N LEU A 25 61.53 25.48 59.25
CA LEU A 25 62.10 24.97 58.00
C LEU A 25 61.76 23.49 57.78
N GLU A 26 61.77 22.67 58.83
CA GLU A 26 61.42 21.25 58.70
C GLU A 26 59.91 21.05 58.47
N SER A 27 59.06 21.85 59.14
CA SER A 27 57.61 21.88 58.88
C SER A 27 57.30 22.25 57.43
N THR A 28 57.98 23.27 56.89
CA THR A 28 57.76 23.71 55.50
C THR A 28 58.23 22.67 54.47
N LYS A 29 59.33 21.95 54.72
CA LYS A 29 59.74 20.80 53.87
C LYS A 29 58.67 19.70 53.85
N GLN A 30 58.10 19.39 55.01
CA GLN A 30 57.03 18.39 55.12
C GLN A 30 55.78 18.84 54.35
N ASP A 31 55.41 20.13 54.43
CA ASP A 31 54.29 20.69 53.69
C ASP A 31 54.51 20.66 52.17
N VAL A 32 55.72 20.98 51.71
CA VAL A 32 56.09 20.88 50.29
C VAL A 32 55.98 19.42 49.81
N ALA A 33 56.47 18.46 50.59
CA ALA A 33 56.36 17.04 50.26
C ALA A 33 54.87 16.59 50.19
N ASN A 34 54.06 17.02 51.15
CA ASN A 34 52.62 16.75 51.19
C ASN A 34 51.88 17.36 49.98
N LEU A 35 52.22 18.60 49.60
CA LEU A 35 51.69 19.28 48.42
C LEU A 35 52.10 18.59 47.12
N GLN A 36 53.36 18.19 47.00
CA GLN A 36 53.85 17.45 45.82
C GLN A 36 53.13 16.11 45.66
N GLU A 37 52.93 15.36 46.75
CA GLU A 37 52.21 14.10 46.71
C GLU A 37 50.72 14.29 46.39
N SER A 38 50.11 15.33 46.96
CA SER A 38 48.73 15.72 46.65
C SER A 38 48.56 16.11 45.17
N TYR A 39 49.53 16.84 44.61
CA TYR A 39 49.58 17.18 43.19
C TYR A 39 49.71 15.94 42.31
N ARG A 40 50.60 14.99 42.63
CA ARG A 40 50.72 13.71 41.89
C ARG A 40 49.41 12.93 41.90
N LYS A 41 48.78 12.80 43.08
CA LYS A 41 47.48 12.13 43.22
C LYS A 41 46.40 12.81 42.37
N CYS A 42 46.32 14.15 42.41
CA CYS A 42 45.37 14.91 41.62
C CYS A 42 45.61 14.76 40.11
N LYS A 43 46.87 14.89 39.67
CA LYS A 43 47.27 14.70 38.27
C LYS A 43 46.91 13.32 37.74
N ASN A 44 47.15 12.26 38.52
CA ASN A 44 46.80 10.90 38.14
C ASN A 44 45.28 10.69 38.03
N LYS A 45 44.51 11.25 38.98
CA LYS A 45 43.04 11.24 38.92
C LYS A 45 42.51 11.94 37.67
N VAL A 46 43.03 13.13 37.34
CA VAL A 46 42.66 13.87 36.13
C VAL A 46 42.98 13.07 34.88
N LYS A 47 44.17 12.46 34.81
CA LYS A 47 44.57 11.62 33.66
C LYS A 47 43.65 10.42 33.48
N GLN A 48 43.30 9.74 34.57
CA GLN A 48 42.37 8.61 34.55
C GLN A 48 40.98 9.05 34.06
N GLU A 49 40.50 10.19 34.55
CA GLU A 49 39.19 10.72 34.20
C GLU A 49 39.12 11.15 32.72
N ILE A 50 40.18 11.77 32.19
CA ILE A 50 40.31 12.06 30.75
C ILE A 50 40.24 10.77 29.92
N GLY A 51 40.93 9.71 30.35
CA GLY A 51 40.87 8.40 29.70
C GLY A 51 39.45 7.85 29.67
N ARG A 52 38.76 7.85 30.82
CA ARG A 52 37.38 7.40 30.95
C ARG A 52 36.41 8.18 30.05
N LEU A 53 36.57 9.49 29.96
CA LEU A 53 35.76 10.35 29.10
C LEU A 53 36.03 10.09 27.62
N HIS A 54 37.28 9.87 27.22
CA HIS A 54 37.62 9.50 25.85
C HIS A 54 37.00 8.15 25.44
N GLU A 55 37.12 7.13 26.28
CA GLU A 55 36.50 5.82 26.03
C GLU A 55 34.99 5.91 25.92
N SER A 56 34.36 6.68 26.82
CA SER A 56 32.92 6.95 26.78
C SER A 56 32.51 7.65 25.48
N ARG A 57 33.22 8.73 25.09
CA ARG A 57 32.99 9.45 23.83
C ARG A 57 33.13 8.53 22.63
N ASP A 58 34.16 7.70 22.59
CA ASP A 58 34.43 6.82 21.45
C ASP A 58 33.38 5.70 21.37
N LYS A 59 32.89 5.21 22.51
CA LYS A 59 31.74 4.30 22.58
C LYS A 59 30.49 4.95 21.99
N TYR A 60 30.13 6.16 22.44
CA TYR A 60 28.98 6.90 21.91
C TYR A 60 29.12 7.17 20.41
N ARG A 61 30.30 7.56 19.94
CA ARG A 61 30.57 7.74 18.50
C ARG A 61 30.32 6.46 17.72
N ARG A 62 30.80 5.30 18.20
CA ARG A 62 30.59 4.00 17.54
C ARG A 62 29.13 3.58 17.53
N GLU A 63 28.39 3.85 18.59
CA GLU A 63 26.95 3.56 18.68
C GLU A 63 26.17 4.45 17.71
N TYR A 64 26.45 5.75 17.71
CA TYR A 64 25.81 6.71 16.81
C TYR A 64 26.02 6.37 15.33
N VAL A 65 27.25 6.03 14.92
CA VAL A 65 27.54 5.62 13.54
C VAL A 65 26.80 4.33 13.17
N ARG A 66 26.73 3.35 14.07
CA ARG A 66 25.97 2.11 13.84
C ARG A 66 24.48 2.38 13.66
N GLU A 67 23.91 3.25 14.50
CA GLU A 67 22.50 3.62 14.41
C GLU A 67 22.18 4.34 13.10
N LEU A 68 23.05 5.28 12.67
CA LEU A 68 22.90 5.95 11.38
C LEU A 68 22.97 4.98 10.21
N ALA A 69 23.93 4.06 10.22
CA ALA A 69 24.06 3.04 9.18
C ALA A 69 22.82 2.13 9.11
N GLN A 70 22.28 1.74 10.27
CA GLN A 70 21.06 0.94 10.34
C GLN A 70 19.85 1.71 9.79
N ARG A 71 19.65 2.97 10.21
CA ARG A 71 18.57 3.82 9.69
C ARG A 71 18.65 3.99 8.18
N GLN A 72 19.86 4.16 7.65
CA GLN A 72 20.06 4.28 6.20
C GLN A 72 19.70 2.96 5.48
N LYS A 73 20.16 1.82 6.01
CA LYS A 73 19.80 0.50 5.47
C LYS A 73 18.30 0.24 5.48
N ASP A 74 17.61 0.62 6.56
CA ASP A 74 16.16 0.46 6.70
C ASP A 74 15.41 1.35 5.70
N LYS A 75 15.87 2.60 5.52
CA LYS A 75 15.36 3.53 4.51
C LYS A 75 15.51 2.96 3.10
N ASP A 76 16.68 2.46 2.75
CA ASP A 76 16.95 1.90 1.42
C ASP A 76 16.14 0.62 1.17
N SER A 77 15.99 -0.24 2.18
CA SER A 77 15.11 -1.40 2.13
C SER A 77 13.65 -1.01 1.89
N TRP A 78 13.17 0.03 2.57
CA TRP A 78 11.81 0.53 2.40
C TRP A 78 11.60 1.11 1.00
N LEU A 79 12.53 1.91 0.49
CA LEU A 79 12.47 2.48 -0.86
C LEU A 79 12.43 1.39 -1.93
N GLN A 80 13.26 0.35 -1.80
CA GLN A 80 13.27 -0.77 -2.73
C GLN A 80 11.93 -1.52 -2.75
N LYS A 81 11.36 -1.80 -1.57
CA LYS A 81 10.03 -2.45 -1.46
C LYS A 81 8.92 -1.58 -2.06
N SER A 82 8.93 -0.28 -1.77
CA SER A 82 7.94 0.68 -2.28
C SER A 82 8.02 0.82 -3.81
N ALA A 83 9.24 0.87 -4.37
CA ALA A 83 9.46 0.91 -5.81
C ALA A 83 8.95 -0.37 -6.50
N GLY A 84 9.23 -1.55 -5.92
CA GLY A 84 8.73 -2.83 -6.43
C GLY A 84 7.20 -2.90 -6.44
N GLN A 85 6.55 -2.52 -5.34
CA GLN A 85 5.08 -2.44 -5.25
C GLN A 85 4.49 -1.47 -6.28
N SER A 86 5.16 -0.33 -6.51
CA SER A 86 4.72 0.66 -7.50
C SER A 86 4.75 0.13 -8.94
N SER A 87 5.70 -0.75 -9.27
CA SER A 87 5.74 -1.43 -10.57
C SER A 87 4.56 -2.38 -10.73
N VAL A 88 4.33 -3.27 -9.76
CA VAL A 88 3.22 -4.24 -9.78
C VAL A 88 1.87 -3.54 -9.93
N ILE A 89 1.66 -2.45 -9.18
CA ILE A 89 0.42 -1.65 -9.28
C ILE A 89 0.27 -1.04 -10.68
N ARG A 90 1.36 -0.58 -11.30
CA ARG A 90 1.32 -0.02 -12.65
C ARG A 90 0.93 -1.06 -13.68
N ASP A 91 1.47 -2.28 -13.57
CA ASP A 91 1.18 -3.37 -14.49
C ASP A 91 -0.27 -3.84 -14.36
N LEU A 92 -0.76 -4.04 -13.13
CA LEU A 92 -2.16 -4.37 -12.88
C LEU A 92 -3.12 -3.28 -13.39
N LYS A 93 -2.75 -2.00 -13.28
CA LYS A 93 -3.55 -0.89 -13.84
C LYS A 93 -3.61 -0.96 -15.37
N ARG A 94 -2.51 -1.31 -16.03
CA ARG A 94 -2.47 -1.49 -17.49
C ARG A 94 -3.34 -2.66 -17.93
N GLU A 95 -3.20 -3.81 -17.27
CA GLU A 95 -4.00 -5.00 -17.56
C GLU A 95 -5.50 -4.73 -17.37
N LYS A 96 -5.88 -4.08 -16.26
CA LYS A 96 -7.26 -3.67 -16.00
C LYS A 96 -7.79 -2.73 -17.10
N ALA A 97 -6.98 -1.81 -17.59
CA ALA A 97 -7.39 -0.90 -18.67
C ALA A 97 -7.66 -1.67 -19.97
N VAL A 98 -6.79 -2.62 -20.33
CA VAL A 98 -6.96 -3.50 -21.50
C VAL A 98 -8.24 -4.33 -21.37
N LEU A 99 -8.42 -5.02 -20.24
CA LEU A 99 -9.61 -5.84 -19.98
C LEU A 99 -10.89 -5.01 -19.96
N SER A 100 -10.85 -3.78 -19.42
CA SER A 100 -12.00 -2.88 -19.43
C SER A 100 -12.37 -2.43 -20.84
N ALA A 101 -11.39 -2.18 -21.71
CA ALA A 101 -11.62 -1.83 -23.11
C ALA A 101 -12.25 -3.00 -23.87
N SER A 102 -11.69 -4.21 -23.71
CA SER A 102 -12.25 -5.44 -24.30
C SER A 102 -13.69 -5.70 -23.85
N ASN A 103 -13.95 -5.62 -22.54
CA ASN A 103 -15.31 -5.79 -22.01
C ASN A 103 -16.29 -4.74 -22.55
N LYS A 104 -15.83 -3.50 -22.75
CA LYS A 104 -16.67 -2.46 -23.37
C LYS A 104 -17.03 -2.84 -24.81
N GLN A 105 -16.07 -3.33 -25.58
CA GLN A 105 -16.29 -3.76 -26.96
C GLN A 105 -17.28 -4.93 -27.04
N LEU A 106 -17.06 -5.99 -26.26
CA LEU A 106 -17.96 -7.15 -26.21
C LEU A 106 -19.39 -6.77 -25.83
N ARG A 107 -19.57 -5.81 -24.91
CA ARG A 107 -20.91 -5.30 -24.56
C ARG A 107 -21.60 -4.60 -25.73
N LEU A 108 -20.85 -3.86 -26.55
CA LEU A 108 -21.41 -3.20 -27.73
C LEU A 108 -21.79 -4.23 -28.79
N GLU A 109 -20.95 -5.24 -29.02
CA GLU A 109 -21.23 -6.34 -29.95
C GLU A 109 -22.44 -7.15 -29.53
N LEU A 110 -22.52 -7.55 -28.25
CA LEU A 110 -23.69 -8.24 -27.70
C LEU A 110 -24.96 -7.41 -27.86
N LYS A 111 -24.90 -6.09 -27.62
CA LYS A 111 -26.04 -5.20 -27.82
C LYS A 111 -26.46 -5.16 -29.30
N ALA A 112 -25.50 -5.08 -30.23
CA ALA A 112 -25.78 -5.05 -31.66
C ALA A 112 -26.39 -6.36 -32.16
N ILE A 113 -25.86 -7.51 -31.71
CA ILE A 113 -26.40 -8.83 -32.03
C ILE A 113 -27.82 -8.97 -31.48
N LYS A 114 -28.05 -8.57 -30.22
CA LYS A 114 -29.38 -8.60 -29.62
C LYS A 114 -30.38 -7.76 -30.41
N GLN A 115 -30.01 -6.53 -30.79
CA GLN A 115 -30.86 -5.69 -31.64
C GLN A 115 -31.17 -6.32 -33.00
N ARG A 116 -30.23 -7.07 -33.58
CA ARG A 116 -30.48 -7.82 -34.83
C ARG A 116 -31.47 -8.96 -34.59
N LEU A 117 -31.29 -9.71 -33.50
CA LEU A 117 -32.18 -10.80 -33.11
C LEU A 117 -33.61 -10.30 -32.83
N ASP A 118 -33.75 -9.18 -32.10
CA ASP A 118 -35.04 -8.56 -31.81
C ASP A 118 -35.78 -8.18 -33.11
N ARG A 119 -35.06 -7.71 -34.14
CA ARG A 119 -35.65 -7.43 -35.46
C ARG A 119 -36.16 -8.68 -36.18
N MET A 120 -35.57 -9.83 -35.91
CA MET A 120 -35.95 -11.12 -36.52
C MET A 120 -36.97 -11.88 -35.68
N GLY A 121 -37.31 -11.43 -34.47
CA GLY A 121 -38.21 -12.15 -33.56
C GLY A 121 -39.58 -12.48 -34.15
N HIS A 122 -40.11 -11.61 -35.02
CA HIS A 122 -41.38 -11.85 -35.72
C HIS A 122 -41.35 -13.05 -36.68
N LEU A 123 -40.15 -13.47 -37.11
CA LEU A 123 -39.93 -14.64 -37.96
C LEU A 123 -39.80 -15.94 -37.15
N ILE A 124 -39.67 -15.88 -35.83
CA ILE A 124 -39.51 -17.07 -34.98
C ILE A 124 -40.89 -17.57 -34.54
N CYS A 125 -41.09 -18.89 -34.57
CA CYS A 125 -42.32 -19.56 -34.17
C CYS A 125 -42.68 -19.21 -32.72
N ASP A 126 -43.89 -18.71 -32.50
CA ASP A 126 -44.36 -18.28 -31.18
C ASP A 126 -44.67 -19.46 -30.23
N ILE A 127 -44.63 -20.70 -30.73
CA ILE A 127 -44.86 -21.92 -29.94
C ILE A 127 -43.55 -22.44 -29.35
N CYS A 128 -42.54 -22.74 -30.17
CA CYS A 128 -41.26 -23.29 -29.69
C CYS A 128 -40.19 -22.24 -29.41
N MET A 129 -40.31 -21.02 -29.95
CA MET A 129 -39.31 -19.95 -29.84
C MET A 129 -37.91 -20.29 -30.40
N GLU A 130 -37.78 -21.39 -31.14
CA GLU A 130 -36.50 -21.89 -31.66
C GLU A 130 -36.39 -21.85 -33.19
N LYS A 131 -37.46 -22.25 -33.89
CA LYS A 131 -37.47 -22.40 -35.36
C LYS A 131 -38.17 -21.21 -36.01
N GLU A 132 -37.79 -20.92 -37.25
CA GLU A 132 -38.46 -19.91 -38.06
C GLU A 132 -39.89 -20.36 -38.43
N LYS A 133 -40.79 -19.38 -38.60
CA LYS A 133 -42.13 -19.56 -39.14
C LYS A 133 -41.98 -19.97 -40.61
N CYS A 134 -42.47 -21.15 -40.95
CA CYS A 134 -42.48 -21.65 -42.32
C CYS A 134 -43.88 -21.88 -42.86
N THR A 135 -44.91 -21.80 -42.02
CA THR A 135 -46.33 -21.94 -42.41
C THR A 135 -47.14 -20.79 -41.85
N VAL A 136 -48.07 -20.24 -42.64
CA VAL A 136 -49.01 -19.20 -42.22
C VAL A 136 -50.45 -19.71 -42.36
N THR A 137 -51.28 -19.36 -41.38
CA THR A 137 -52.70 -19.72 -41.31
C THR A 137 -53.58 -18.67 -42.02
N LYS A 138 -54.84 -18.99 -42.35
CA LYS A 138 -55.79 -18.02 -42.98
C LYS A 138 -56.02 -16.74 -42.19
N CYS A 139 -55.79 -16.83 -40.88
CA CYS A 139 -55.94 -15.69 -39.98
C CYS A 139 -54.68 -14.82 -39.88
N GLY A 140 -53.61 -15.18 -40.59
CA GLY A 140 -52.36 -14.41 -40.69
C GLY A 140 -51.29 -14.76 -39.64
N HIS A 141 -51.56 -15.71 -38.74
CA HIS A 141 -50.57 -16.17 -37.76
C HIS A 141 -49.69 -17.26 -38.35
N GLY A 142 -48.38 -17.17 -38.12
CA GLY A 142 -47.39 -18.12 -38.64
C GLY A 142 -46.71 -18.93 -37.56
N PHE A 143 -46.29 -20.15 -37.90
CA PHE A 143 -45.66 -21.13 -37.01
C PHE A 143 -44.62 -21.95 -37.78
N CYS A 144 -43.76 -22.67 -37.06
CA CYS A 144 -42.96 -23.73 -37.69
C CYS A 144 -43.85 -24.95 -37.97
N SER A 145 -43.43 -25.76 -38.95
CA SER A 145 -44.15 -26.95 -39.41
C SER A 145 -44.45 -27.91 -38.27
N ASP A 146 -43.45 -28.16 -37.43
CA ASP A 146 -43.52 -29.19 -36.40
C ASP A 146 -44.55 -28.84 -35.34
N CYS A 147 -44.51 -27.62 -34.80
CA CYS A 147 -45.45 -27.17 -33.79
C CYS A 147 -46.88 -27.08 -34.33
N LEU A 148 -47.06 -26.63 -35.58
CA LEU A 148 -48.38 -26.54 -36.17
C LEU A 148 -48.96 -27.93 -36.43
N ASN A 149 -48.15 -28.87 -36.93
CA ASN A 149 -48.56 -30.26 -37.14
C ASN A 149 -48.91 -30.96 -35.83
N GLU A 150 -48.17 -30.72 -34.76
CA GLU A 150 -48.52 -31.24 -33.43
C GLU A 150 -49.88 -30.73 -32.96
N VAL A 151 -50.14 -29.41 -33.08
CA VAL A 151 -51.44 -28.83 -32.72
C VAL A 151 -52.58 -29.48 -33.50
N ILE A 152 -52.39 -29.67 -34.81
CA ILE A 152 -53.38 -30.31 -35.68
C ILE A 152 -53.60 -31.77 -35.27
N HIS A 153 -52.51 -32.51 -35.02
CA HIS A 153 -52.58 -33.91 -34.63
C HIS A 153 -53.29 -34.11 -33.28
N TYR A 154 -53.14 -33.18 -32.34
CA TYR A 154 -53.82 -33.26 -31.03
C TYR A 154 -55.25 -32.69 -31.05
N ALA A 155 -55.61 -31.90 -32.06
CA ALA A 155 -56.96 -31.39 -32.23
C ALA A 155 -57.85 -32.47 -32.86
N ALA A 156 -58.55 -33.23 -32.02
CA ALA A 156 -59.33 -34.40 -32.44
C ALA A 156 -60.42 -34.08 -33.50
N ASP A 157 -61.21 -33.01 -33.28
CA ASP A 157 -62.36 -32.68 -34.15
C ASP A 157 -62.35 -31.23 -34.67
N GLU A 158 -61.68 -30.29 -33.98
CA GLU A 158 -61.67 -28.87 -34.36
C GLU A 158 -60.25 -28.27 -34.26
N VAL A 159 -59.59 -28.14 -35.42
CA VAL A 159 -58.30 -27.45 -35.50
C VAL A 159 -58.53 -25.95 -35.37
N THR A 160 -57.89 -25.32 -34.39
CA THR A 160 -57.97 -23.88 -34.17
C THR A 160 -56.58 -23.23 -34.16
N CYS A 161 -56.50 -21.98 -34.60
CA CYS A 161 -55.26 -21.21 -34.56
C CYS A 161 -54.77 -21.05 -33.11
N PRO A 162 -53.52 -21.42 -32.77
CA PRO A 162 -52.97 -21.25 -31.43
C PRO A 162 -53.00 -19.81 -30.90
N THR A 163 -52.95 -18.81 -31.79
CA THR A 163 -52.90 -17.39 -31.39
C THR A 163 -54.29 -16.78 -31.22
N CYS A 164 -55.22 -17.03 -32.15
CA CYS A 164 -56.52 -16.33 -32.17
C CYS A 164 -57.75 -17.25 -32.10
N ARG A 165 -57.55 -18.56 -32.01
CA ARG A 165 -58.58 -19.60 -31.85
C ARG A 165 -59.63 -19.68 -32.97
N LYS A 166 -59.40 -19.03 -34.11
CA LYS A 166 -60.23 -19.22 -35.31
C LYS A 166 -60.06 -20.64 -35.84
N GLU A 167 -61.16 -21.27 -36.25
CA GLU A 167 -61.15 -22.60 -36.89
C GLU A 167 -60.31 -22.58 -38.16
N LEU A 168 -59.54 -23.64 -38.38
CA LEU A 168 -58.65 -23.86 -39.52
C LEU A 168 -59.01 -25.18 -40.21
N ASP A 169 -59.08 -25.15 -41.54
CA ASP A 169 -59.08 -26.35 -42.39
C ASP A 169 -57.63 -26.67 -42.81
N GLN A 170 -57.14 -27.87 -42.47
CA GLN A 170 -55.75 -28.25 -42.72
C GLN A 170 -55.35 -28.21 -44.20
N GLU A 171 -56.27 -28.50 -45.12
CA GLU A 171 -55.98 -28.54 -46.56
C GLU A 171 -56.06 -27.17 -47.22
N LYS A 172 -56.89 -26.27 -46.67
CA LYS A 172 -57.24 -25.00 -47.34
C LYS A 172 -56.73 -23.76 -46.65
N ASP A 173 -56.44 -23.83 -45.35
CA ASP A 173 -56.16 -22.65 -44.52
C ASP A 173 -54.69 -22.53 -44.10
N LEU A 174 -53.80 -23.37 -44.64
CA LEU A 174 -52.37 -23.40 -44.32
C LEU A 174 -51.54 -23.22 -45.60
N TRP A 175 -50.63 -22.24 -45.59
CA TRP A 175 -49.74 -21.96 -46.72
C TRP A 175 -48.27 -21.89 -46.28
N PRO A 176 -47.33 -22.43 -47.06
CA PRO A 176 -45.91 -22.22 -46.80
C PRO A 176 -45.54 -20.74 -47.04
N ILE A 177 -44.69 -20.20 -46.16
CA ILE A 177 -44.21 -18.81 -46.24
C ILE A 177 -43.10 -18.67 -47.28
N TYR A 178 -42.28 -19.71 -47.43
CA TYR A 178 -41.18 -19.74 -48.40
C TYR A 178 -41.53 -20.66 -49.55
N LEU A 179 -41.17 -20.25 -50.77
CA LEU A 179 -41.21 -21.14 -51.93
C LEU A 179 -40.12 -22.20 -51.72
N THR A 180 -40.50 -23.45 -51.57
CA THR A 180 -39.55 -24.56 -51.58
C THR A 180 -38.99 -24.71 -53.00
N GLU A 181 -37.67 -24.69 -53.15
CA GLU A 181 -37.02 -25.03 -54.42
C GLU A 181 -37.31 -26.52 -54.69
N GLU A 182 -38.01 -26.80 -55.80
CA GLU A 182 -38.31 -28.16 -56.30
C GLU A 182 -37.06 -28.88 -56.82
#